data_AF-A0A2V6KPW1-F1
#
_entry.id   AF-A0A2V6KPW1-F1
#
_cell.length_a   1.000
_cell.length_b   1.000
_cell.length_c   1.000
_cell.angle_alpha   90.00
_cell.angle_beta   90.00
_cell.angle_gamma   90.00
#
_symmetry.space_group_name_H-M   'P 1'
#
loop_
_entity.id
_entity.type
_entity.pdbx_description
1 polymer ?
#
loop_
_entity_poly.entity_id
_entity_poly.type
_entity_poly.pdbx_seq_one_letter_code
_entity_poly.pdbx_strand_id
1 'polypeptide(L)'
;MRKNHLRIISACALLPLALSSCDTPTGQGAGYGAATGAIIGGAATGRVRGAAVGAAIGAASGALIGAAIEEDQAARYGPPPPGGFPFARFSGTPGLFYSPYTNRIYDLRGVPPGGLTRDIDTGQLFRKP
;
A
#
# COMPACT_ATOMS: atom_id res chain seq x y z
N MET A 1 21.06 27.85 15.88
CA MET A 1 20.91 26.58 15.12
C MET A 1 19.61 25.80 15.40
N ARG A 2 18.64 26.24 16.23
CA ARG A 2 17.47 25.42 16.64
C ARG A 2 16.23 25.47 15.72
N LYS A 3 16.05 26.53 14.92
CA LYS A 3 14.81 26.76 14.13
C LYS A 3 14.62 25.79 12.96
N ASN A 4 15.70 25.35 12.33
CA ASN A 4 15.62 24.47 11.15
C ASN A 4 15.33 23.02 11.54
N HIS A 5 15.87 22.53 12.66
CA HIS A 5 15.55 21.19 13.16
C HIS A 5 14.08 21.07 13.56
N LEU A 6 13.49 22.13 14.15
CA LEU A 6 12.07 22.14 14.49
C LEU A 6 11.16 22.05 13.24
N ARG A 7 11.55 22.73 12.14
CA ARG A 7 10.84 22.64 10.86
C ARG A 7 11.02 21.28 10.18
N ILE A 8 12.22 20.69 10.26
CA ILE A 8 12.50 19.35 9.71
C ILE A 8 11.70 18.29 10.47
N ILE A 9 11.65 18.37 11.81
CA ILE A 9 10.88 17.45 12.66
C ILE A 9 9.37 17.63 12.40
N SER A 10 8.90 18.87 12.27
CA SER A 10 7.49 19.15 11.94
C SER A 10 7.09 18.64 10.55
N ALA A 11 7.93 18.81 9.52
CA ALA A 11 7.68 18.29 8.18
C ALA A 11 7.75 16.75 8.13
N CYS A 12 8.69 16.15 8.86
CA CYS A 12 8.83 14.70 8.95
C CYS A 12 7.69 14.06 9.77
N ALA A 13 7.11 14.78 10.73
CA ALA A 13 5.96 14.35 11.53
C ALA A 13 4.62 14.50 10.79
N LEU A 14 4.52 15.42 9.83
CA LEU A 14 3.32 15.60 9.00
C LEU A 14 3.22 14.59 7.84
N LEU A 15 4.37 14.07 7.37
CA LEU A 15 4.44 13.08 6.30
C LEU A 15 3.66 11.78 6.58
N PRO A 16 3.81 11.10 7.75
CA PRO A 16 3.08 9.86 8.03
C PRO A 16 1.56 10.07 8.18
N LEU A 17 1.09 11.27 8.57
CA LEU A 17 -0.34 11.58 8.64
C LEU A 17 -0.98 11.70 7.24
N ALA A 18 -0.24 12.21 6.24
CA ALA A 18 -0.71 12.27 4.86
C ALA A 18 -0.66 10.90 4.17
N LEU A 19 0.36 10.08 4.46
CA LEU A 19 0.49 8.72 3.92
C LEU A 19 -0.53 7.73 4.51
N SER A 20 -0.96 7.91 5.76
CA SER A 20 -2.01 7.06 6.35
C SER A 20 -3.41 7.28 5.75
N SER A 21 -3.64 8.37 5.01
CA SER A 21 -4.94 8.63 4.37
C SER A 21 -5.10 7.98 2.99
N CYS A 22 -4.06 7.40 2.42
CA CYS A 22 -4.11 6.75 1.11
C CYS A 22 -3.50 5.35 1.21
N ASP A 23 -4.31 4.37 1.63
CA ASP A 23 -4.02 2.93 1.54
C ASP A 23 -4.07 2.47 0.06
N THR A 24 -3.36 3.21 -0.79
CA THR A 24 -3.31 3.07 -2.25
C THR A 24 -1.90 2.61 -2.64
N PRO A 25 -1.77 1.77 -3.67
CA PRO A 25 -0.46 1.39 -4.21
C PRO A 25 0.39 2.61 -4.56
N THR A 26 -0.25 3.68 -5.03
CA THR A 26 0.29 5.00 -5.38
C THR A 26 0.97 5.68 -4.20
N GLY A 27 0.28 5.81 -3.07
CA GLY A 27 0.80 6.43 -1.85
C GLY A 27 1.93 5.62 -1.22
N GLN A 28 1.79 4.30 -1.17
CA GLN A 28 2.82 3.40 -0.66
C GLN A 28 4.09 3.48 -1.52
N GLY A 29 3.95 3.37 -2.85
CA GLY A 29 5.06 3.49 -3.80
C GLY A 29 5.80 4.82 -3.66
N ALA A 30 5.06 5.94 -3.61
CA ALA A 30 5.63 7.26 -3.40
C ALA A 30 6.37 7.37 -2.06
N GLY A 31 5.81 6.84 -0.98
CA GLY A 31 6.41 6.86 0.36
C GLY A 31 7.73 6.09 0.43
N TYR A 32 7.74 4.83 -0.01
CA TYR A 32 8.95 4.02 -0.05
C TYR A 32 9.99 4.61 -0.99
N GLY A 33 9.58 5.06 -2.18
CA GLY A 33 10.46 5.72 -3.13
C GLY A 33 11.10 6.99 -2.54
N ALA A 34 10.32 7.83 -1.86
CA ALA A 34 10.83 9.05 -1.22
C ALA A 34 11.84 8.72 -0.12
N ALA A 35 11.52 7.77 0.76
CA ALA A 35 12.39 7.37 1.86
C ALA A 35 13.73 6.81 1.34
N THR A 36 13.68 5.86 0.40
CA THR A 36 14.88 5.26 -0.19
C THR A 36 15.69 6.29 -0.98
N GLY A 37 15.03 7.13 -1.77
CA GLY A 37 15.67 8.20 -2.53
C GLY A 37 16.35 9.25 -1.64
N ALA A 38 15.74 9.59 -0.50
CA ALA A 38 16.33 10.51 0.47
C ALA A 38 17.63 9.97 1.08
N ILE A 39 17.64 8.68 1.45
CA ILE A 39 18.81 8.02 2.02
C ILE A 39 19.94 7.99 0.99
N ILE A 40 19.67 7.55 -0.24
CA ILE A 40 20.67 7.46 -1.30
C ILE A 40 21.20 8.86 -1.67
N GLY A 41 20.31 9.83 -1.88
CA GLY A 41 20.69 11.20 -2.24
C GLY A 41 21.44 11.93 -1.13
N GLY A 42 21.10 11.64 0.13
CA GLY A 42 21.81 12.16 1.30
C GLY A 42 23.20 11.54 1.46
N ALA A 43 23.32 10.22 1.29
CA ALA A 43 24.58 9.49 1.40
C ALA A 43 25.55 9.85 0.27
N ALA A 44 25.06 9.97 -0.97
CA ALA A 44 25.90 10.25 -2.14
C ALA A 44 26.47 11.69 -2.15
N THR A 45 25.72 12.66 -1.63
CA THR A 45 26.10 14.08 -1.70
C THR A 45 26.61 14.67 -0.39
N GLY A 46 26.39 13.97 0.74
CA GLY A 46 26.67 14.46 2.09
C GLY A 46 25.86 15.71 2.48
N ARG A 47 24.81 16.05 1.72
CA ARG A 47 24.05 17.30 1.86
C ARG A 47 22.55 17.05 1.87
N VAL A 48 21.85 17.84 2.68
CA VAL A 48 20.37 17.82 2.78
C VAL A 48 19.70 18.09 1.43
N ARG A 49 20.34 18.87 0.56
CA ARG A 49 19.85 19.09 -0.82
C ARG A 49 19.81 17.81 -1.65
N GLY A 50 20.83 16.95 -1.57
CA GLY A 50 20.82 15.69 -2.31
C GLY A 50 19.77 14.72 -1.75
N ALA A 51 19.54 14.73 -0.43
CA ALA A 51 18.44 13.99 0.17
C ALA A 51 17.08 14.48 -0.33
N ALA A 52 16.85 15.80 -0.41
CA ALA A 52 15.60 16.35 -0.91
C ALA A 52 15.36 16.04 -2.40
N VAL A 53 16.41 16.12 -3.23
CA VAL A 53 16.31 15.79 -4.66
C VAL A 53 16.06 14.29 -4.85
N GLY A 54 16.78 13.44 -4.12
CA GLY A 54 16.56 11.99 -4.15
C GLY A 54 15.18 11.61 -3.66
N ALA A 55 14.67 12.26 -2.60
CA ALA A 55 13.31 12.07 -2.12
C ALA A 55 12.27 12.46 -3.16
N ALA A 56 12.44 13.58 -3.86
CA ALA A 56 11.50 14.04 -4.88
C ALA A 56 11.45 13.10 -6.09
N ILE A 57 12.61 12.65 -6.57
CA ILE A 57 12.71 11.71 -7.70
C ILE A 57 12.14 10.35 -7.30
N GLY A 58 12.49 9.86 -6.11
CA GLY A 58 11.99 8.60 -5.58
C GLY A 58 10.48 8.63 -5.36
N ALA A 59 9.95 9.72 -4.82
CA ALA A 59 8.52 9.93 -4.65
C ALA A 59 7.77 9.93 -5.98
N ALA A 60 8.26 10.70 -6.96
CA ALA A 60 7.64 10.77 -8.29
C ALA A 60 7.64 9.41 -9.00
N SER A 61 8.78 8.71 -8.97
CA SER A 61 8.92 7.40 -9.60
C SER A 61 8.02 6.36 -8.93
N GLY A 62 8.02 6.33 -7.59
CA GLY A 62 7.17 5.44 -6.81
C GLY A 62 5.67 5.73 -6.97
N ALA A 63 5.30 7.01 -7.11
CA ALA A 63 3.93 7.42 -7.38
C ALA A 63 3.48 6.95 -8.77
N LEU A 64 4.30 7.10 -9.80
CA LEU A 64 3.98 6.64 -11.16
C LEU A 64 3.80 5.11 -11.21
N ILE A 65 4.70 4.37 -10.57
CA ILE A 65 4.61 2.90 -10.50
C ILE A 65 3.33 2.49 -9.75
N GLY A 66 3.06 3.10 -8.61
CA GLY A 66 1.85 2.79 -7.85
C GLY A 66 0.57 3.17 -8.59
N ALA A 67 0.57 4.26 -9.37
CA ALA A 67 -0.56 4.65 -10.20
C ALA A 67 -0.80 3.63 -11.32
N ALA A 68 0.27 3.16 -11.98
CA ALA A 68 0.17 2.13 -13.01
C ALA A 68 -0.34 0.80 -12.44
N ILE A 69 0.07 0.43 -11.22
CA ILE A 69 -0.45 -0.75 -10.52
C ILE A 69 -1.93 -0.58 -10.21
N GLU A 70 -2.34 0.59 -9.71
CA GLU A 70 -3.74 0.88 -9.39
C GLU A 70 -4.62 0.83 -10.65
N GLU A 71 -4.12 1.33 -11.78
CA GLU A 71 -4.82 1.26 -13.07
C GLU A 71 -4.93 -0.18 -13.60
N ASP A 72 -3.85 -0.97 -13.57
CA ASP A 72 -3.90 -2.41 -13.93
C ASP A 72 -4.84 -3.19 -13.00
N GLN A 73 -4.84 -2.86 -11.71
CA GLN A 73 -5.75 -3.48 -10.74
C GLN A 73 -7.21 -3.10 -11.03
N ALA A 74 -7.49 -1.83 -11.30
CA ALA A 74 -8.84 -1.38 -11.65
C ALA A 74 -9.32 -2.04 -12.95
N ALA A 75 -8.44 -2.20 -13.95
CA ALA A 75 -8.75 -2.86 -15.21
C ALA A 75 -9.00 -4.38 -15.04
N ARG A 76 -8.25 -5.05 -14.16
CA ARG A 76 -8.35 -6.52 -13.96
C ARG A 76 -9.39 -6.95 -12.93
N TYR A 77 -9.62 -6.16 -11.88
CA TYR A 77 -10.41 -6.54 -10.71
C TYR A 77 -11.60 -5.60 -10.44
N GLY A 78 -11.67 -4.45 -11.13
CA GLY A 78 -12.60 -3.38 -10.81
C GLY A 78 -12.10 -2.49 -9.66
N PRO A 79 -12.64 -1.27 -9.52
CA PRO A 79 -12.26 -0.38 -8.44
C PRO A 79 -12.60 -1.00 -7.07
N PRO A 80 -11.73 -0.85 -6.05
CA PRO A 80 -12.00 -1.37 -4.72
C PRO A 80 -13.31 -0.76 -4.17
N PRO A 81 -14.23 -1.57 -3.64
CA PRO A 81 -15.50 -1.04 -3.12
C PRO A 81 -15.25 -0.12 -1.92
N PRO A 82 -16.03 0.97 -1.78
CA PRO A 82 -15.96 1.83 -0.60
C PRO A 82 -16.29 1.01 0.65
N GLY A 83 -15.31 0.86 1.55
CA GLY A 83 -15.39 -0.03 2.71
C GLY A 83 -14.44 -1.23 2.67
N GLY A 84 -13.72 -1.43 1.57
CA GLY A 84 -12.73 -2.50 1.41
C GLY A 84 -13.36 -3.87 1.10
N PHE A 85 -12.51 -4.88 1.00
CA PHE A 85 -12.94 -6.23 0.66
C PHE A 85 -13.56 -6.94 1.88
N PRO A 86 -14.72 -7.60 1.73
CA PRO A 86 -15.36 -8.34 2.80
C PRO A 86 -14.49 -9.51 3.27
N PHE A 87 -14.59 -9.84 4.56
CA PHE A 87 -13.89 -10.98 5.14
C PHE A 87 -14.58 -12.30 4.78
N ALA A 88 -13.77 -13.33 4.55
CA ALA A 88 -14.22 -14.69 4.40
C ALA A 88 -14.79 -15.21 5.73
N ARG A 89 -15.85 -16.02 5.66
CA ARG A 89 -16.48 -16.58 6.85
C ARG A 89 -15.86 -17.93 7.18
N PHE A 90 -15.53 -18.18 8.44
CA PHE A 90 -14.94 -19.45 8.85
C PHE A 90 -15.87 -20.63 8.54
N SER A 91 -15.34 -21.69 7.93
CA SER A 91 -16.14 -22.84 7.49
C SER A 91 -16.38 -23.90 8.58
N GLY A 92 -15.79 -23.75 9.76
CA GLY A 92 -15.74 -24.80 10.78
C GLY A 92 -14.53 -25.73 10.64
N THR A 93 -13.95 -25.81 9.44
CA THR A 93 -12.72 -26.57 9.18
C THR A 93 -11.50 -25.63 9.18
N PRO A 94 -10.42 -25.94 9.93
CA PRO A 94 -9.21 -25.13 9.95
C PRO A 94 -8.64 -24.89 8.55
N GLY A 95 -8.46 -23.63 8.18
CA GLY A 95 -7.89 -23.23 6.89
C GLY A 95 -8.90 -23.14 5.74
N LEU A 96 -10.13 -23.62 5.90
CA LEU A 96 -11.20 -23.47 4.93
C LEU A 96 -12.14 -22.33 5.31
N PHE A 97 -12.46 -21.48 4.34
CA PHE A 97 -13.33 -20.33 4.54
C PHE A 97 -14.34 -20.23 3.41
N TYR A 98 -15.55 -19.78 3.75
CA TYR A 98 -16.60 -19.46 2.81
C TYR A 98 -16.37 -18.07 2.20
N SER A 99 -16.49 -17.99 0.88
CA SER A 99 -16.60 -16.72 0.17
C SER A 99 -17.85 -15.96 0.64
N PRO A 100 -17.74 -14.64 0.87
CA PRO A 100 -18.87 -13.81 1.27
C PRO A 100 -19.89 -13.60 0.14
N TYR A 101 -19.55 -13.94 -1.10
CA TYR A 101 -20.38 -13.70 -2.28
C TYR A 101 -21.20 -14.93 -2.68
N THR A 102 -20.55 -16.09 -2.75
CA THR A 102 -21.15 -17.33 -3.29
C THR A 102 -21.31 -18.43 -2.25
N ASN A 103 -20.86 -18.21 -1.00
CA ASN A 103 -20.73 -19.26 0.02
C ASN A 103 -19.93 -20.49 -0.46
N ARG A 104 -19.05 -20.32 -1.44
CA ARG A 104 -18.14 -21.38 -1.88
C ARG A 104 -16.96 -21.51 -0.93
N ILE A 105 -16.52 -22.74 -0.69
CA ILE A 105 -15.39 -23.02 0.22
C ILE A 105 -14.07 -22.82 -0.54
N TYR A 106 -13.19 -22.03 0.05
CA TYR A 106 -11.83 -21.81 -0.42
C TYR A 106 -10.82 -22.23 0.66
N ASP A 107 -9.74 -22.87 0.21
CA ASP A 107 -8.60 -23.18 1.05
C ASP A 107 -7.67 -21.96 1.15
N LEU A 108 -7.68 -21.31 2.31
CA LEU A 108 -6.89 -20.11 2.59
C LEU A 108 -5.67 -20.42 3.46
N ARG A 109 -5.22 -21.68 3.55
CA ARG A 109 -4.03 -22.05 4.36
C ARG A 109 -2.76 -21.36 3.87
N GLY A 110 -2.60 -21.21 2.56
CA GLY A 110 -1.45 -20.53 1.94
C GLY A 110 -1.56 -19.00 1.94
N VAL A 111 -2.70 -18.44 2.35
CA VAL A 111 -2.95 -16.99 2.31
C VAL A 111 -2.61 -16.41 3.69
N PRO A 112 -1.78 -15.35 3.78
CA PRO A 112 -1.49 -14.71 5.06
C PRO A 112 -2.77 -14.07 5.65
N PRO A 113 -2.84 -13.86 6.98
CA PRO A 113 -3.95 -13.13 7.61
C PRO A 113 -4.14 -11.76 6.94
N GLY A 114 -5.38 -11.39 6.60
CA GLY A 114 -5.68 -10.18 5.83
C GLY A 114 -5.37 -10.25 4.34
N GLY A 115 -4.79 -11.36 3.86
CA GLY A 115 -4.50 -11.58 2.44
C GLY A 115 -5.77 -11.67 1.60
N LEU A 116 -5.68 -11.23 0.35
CA LEU A 116 -6.80 -11.22 -0.59
C LEU A 116 -6.84 -12.52 -1.39
N THR A 117 -8.05 -13.03 -1.62
CA THR A 117 -8.32 -14.19 -2.48
C THR A 117 -9.48 -13.86 -3.41
N ARG A 118 -9.44 -14.40 -4.62
CA ARG A 118 -10.46 -14.16 -5.66
C ARG A 118 -11.47 -15.29 -5.64
N ASP A 119 -12.74 -14.93 -5.65
CA ASP A 119 -13.84 -15.85 -5.93
C ASP A 119 -13.87 -16.17 -7.43
N ILE A 120 -13.83 -17.45 -7.79
CA ILE A 120 -13.82 -17.93 -9.17
C ILE A 120 -15.14 -17.62 -9.88
N ASP A 121 -16.26 -17.65 -9.17
CA ASP A 121 -17.59 -17.53 -9.79
C ASP A 121 -17.98 -16.08 -10.08
N THR A 122 -17.68 -15.16 -9.16
CA THR A 122 -17.99 -13.73 -9.31
C THR A 122 -16.79 -12.90 -9.76
N GLY A 123 -15.59 -13.45 -9.69
CA GLY A 123 -14.34 -12.72 -9.91
C GLY A 123 -14.00 -11.71 -8.79
N GLN A 124 -14.82 -11.61 -7.74
CA GLN A 124 -14.66 -10.61 -6.69
C GLN A 124 -13.63 -11.04 -5.65
N LEU A 125 -12.89 -10.07 -5.11
CA LEU A 125 -11.88 -10.30 -4.08
C LEU A 125 -12.51 -10.29 -2.68
N PHE A 126 -12.01 -11.13 -1.79
CA PHE A 126 -12.35 -11.19 -0.37
C PHE A 126 -11.10 -11.38 0.49
N ARG A 127 -11.16 -10.98 1.76
CA ARG A 127 -10.04 -11.05 2.71
C ARG A 127 -10.11 -12.30 3.57
N LYS A 128 -8.96 -12.92 3.81
CA LYS A 128 -8.83 -13.88 4.90
C LYS A 128 -8.94 -13.13 6.24
N PRO A 129 -9.80 -13.56 7.18
CA PRO A 129 -9.85 -12.99 8.51
C PRO A 129 -8.55 -13.22 9.31
#